data_AF-A0A433WPI1-F1
#
_entry.id   AF-A0A433WPI1-F1
#
_cell.length_a   1.000
_cell.length_b   1.000
_cell.length_c   1.000
_cell.angle_alpha   90.00
_cell.angle_beta   90.00
_cell.angle_gamma   90.00
#
_symmetry.space_group_name_H-M   'P 1'
#
loop_
_entity.id
_entity.type
_entity.pdbx_description
1 polymer ?
#
loop_
_entity_poly.entity_id
_entity_poly.type
_entity_poly.pdbx_seq_one_letter_code
_entity_poly.pdbx_strand_id
1 'polypeptide(L)'
;MKTTLFAGIVLVSGFLAWKYDPLQPVTEKVNPPAVLHPVITSPSAKDNTRIQVALLLDTSNSMDGLIDQAKSRLWNIINTLTTLKYHGKTPAIEIALYEYGNNGLSPASGFIRQVTPLTTDLDLISEKLFSLRTNGGEEYCGAVISSAVKSLEWGHDEADMKLIYIAGNEPFNQGSVSYTTAAAEAVGKSIFINTIFCGNKREGIATRWKDGADKGLGKFFNIDSDRKVDFIETPYDSIIAAYNERINDTYIGYGAYGASKKNNQLLQDANAKSISKANSVERYISKSKEVYKNESWDLVERSKNDPAILKTISKSDLPKELQGKTTEELHKVVVAKSRERDSIQHTIATLGKKRQQYIDAAMKQTGKPDDLGTAINMSIIQLAATKGYSAEK
;
A
#
# COMPACT_ATOMS: atom_id res chain seq x y z
N MET A 1 -70.20 33.84 36.36
CA MET A 1 -69.51 34.62 35.31
C MET A 1 -69.75 33.97 33.96
N LYS A 2 -70.40 34.71 33.04
CA LYS A 2 -70.34 34.67 31.56
C LYS A 2 -70.03 33.31 30.87
N THR A 3 -71.01 32.56 30.35
CA THR A 3 -71.78 32.66 29.06
C THR A 3 -71.19 31.90 27.86
N THR A 4 -72.01 30.96 27.33
CA THR A 4 -72.29 30.63 25.89
C THR A 4 -71.19 29.98 25.02
N LEU A 5 -71.43 29.08 24.04
CA LEU A 5 -72.62 28.69 23.27
C LEU A 5 -72.44 27.30 22.59
N PHE A 6 -73.57 26.69 22.19
CA PHE A 6 -73.80 25.44 21.45
C PHE A 6 -73.45 25.46 19.94
N ALA A 7 -73.16 24.27 19.37
CA ALA A 7 -73.67 23.67 18.11
C ALA A 7 -72.79 22.43 17.78
N GLY A 8 -73.22 21.25 17.32
CA GLY A 8 -74.46 20.70 16.75
C GLY A 8 -74.06 19.64 15.68
N ILE A 9 -74.93 18.63 15.45
CA ILE A 9 -75.00 17.69 14.29
C ILE A 9 -74.09 16.43 14.40
N VAL A 10 -74.61 15.24 14.75
CA VAL A 10 -75.44 14.23 14.02
C VAL A 10 -74.66 13.31 13.05
N LEU A 11 -74.59 12.04 13.49
CA LEU A 11 -74.51 10.74 12.80
C LEU A 11 -74.33 10.67 11.27
N VAL A 12 -73.27 9.97 10.83
CA VAL A 12 -73.35 8.97 9.75
C VAL A 12 -72.56 7.72 10.16
N SER A 13 -73.28 6.61 10.24
CA SER A 13 -72.82 5.24 10.45
C SER A 13 -72.19 4.67 9.18
N GLY A 14 -70.89 4.36 9.22
CA GLY A 14 -70.19 3.57 8.22
C GLY A 14 -69.90 2.17 8.74
N PHE A 15 -70.74 1.20 8.39
CA PHE A 15 -70.45 -0.23 8.54
C PHE A 15 -69.28 -0.59 7.62
N LEU A 16 -68.13 -0.94 8.19
CA LEU A 16 -67.09 -1.70 7.49
C LEU A 16 -67.03 -3.10 8.09
N ALA A 17 -67.65 -4.03 7.37
CA ALA A 17 -67.63 -5.44 7.66
C ALA A 17 -66.19 -5.97 7.65
N TRP A 18 -65.71 -6.39 8.81
CA TRP A 18 -64.46 -7.13 8.93
C TRP A 18 -64.71 -8.53 8.37
N LYS A 19 -64.23 -8.79 7.15
CA LYS A 19 -64.19 -10.15 6.59
C LYS A 19 -63.15 -10.95 7.38
N TYR A 20 -63.64 -11.87 8.18
CA TYR A 20 -62.87 -12.98 8.76
C TYR A 20 -62.61 -13.98 7.64
N ASP A 21 -61.38 -14.04 7.13
CA ASP A 21 -60.95 -15.13 6.24
C ASP A 21 -60.46 -16.29 7.11
N PRO A 22 -60.99 -17.52 6.94
CA PRO A 22 -60.51 -18.67 7.68
C PRO A 22 -59.10 -19.06 7.21
N LEU A 23 -58.22 -19.32 8.18
CA LEU A 23 -56.85 -19.81 7.97
C LEU A 23 -56.84 -20.99 7.00
N GLN A 24 -56.30 -20.78 5.80
CA GLN A 24 -55.94 -21.87 4.88
C GLN A 24 -54.63 -22.51 5.35
N PRO A 25 -54.50 -23.84 5.30
CA PRO A 25 -53.25 -24.52 5.62
C PRO A 25 -52.18 -24.11 4.59
N VAL A 26 -51.10 -23.50 5.08
CA VAL A 26 -49.92 -23.21 4.25
C VAL A 26 -49.30 -24.56 3.87
N THR A 27 -49.49 -24.95 2.61
CA THR A 27 -48.74 -26.02 1.98
C THR A 27 -47.33 -25.50 1.73
N GLU A 28 -46.36 -26.11 2.42
CA GLU A 28 -44.94 -25.85 2.23
C GLU A 28 -44.54 -26.26 0.81
N LYS A 29 -44.45 -25.28 -0.10
CA LYS A 29 -43.87 -25.49 -1.42
C LYS A 29 -42.37 -25.70 -1.24
N VAL A 30 -41.94 -26.96 -1.34
CA VAL A 30 -40.54 -27.33 -1.52
C VAL A 30 -40.03 -26.62 -2.78
N ASN A 31 -39.20 -25.60 -2.61
CA ASN A 31 -38.49 -24.99 -3.72
C ASN A 31 -37.54 -26.04 -4.32
N PRO A 32 -37.54 -26.25 -5.65
CA PRO A 32 -36.54 -27.09 -6.29
C PRO A 32 -35.14 -26.51 -6.05
N PRO A 33 -34.09 -27.35 -5.97
CA PRO A 33 -32.73 -26.89 -5.72
C PRO A 33 -32.36 -25.81 -6.73
N ALA A 34 -31.84 -24.69 -6.21
CA ALA A 34 -31.44 -23.55 -7.02
C ALA A 34 -30.51 -24.02 -8.14
N VAL A 35 -30.96 -23.80 -9.37
CA VAL A 35 -30.15 -24.00 -10.57
C VAL A 35 -28.95 -23.06 -10.43
N LEU A 36 -27.76 -23.63 -10.37
CA LEU A 36 -26.51 -22.88 -10.39
C LEU A 36 -26.47 -22.07 -11.68
N HIS A 37 -26.75 -20.79 -11.59
CA HIS A 37 -26.47 -19.87 -12.68
C HIS A 37 -24.94 -19.87 -12.85
N PRO A 38 -24.43 -20.10 -14.08
CA PRO A 38 -23.00 -19.95 -14.32
C PRO A 38 -22.65 -18.50 -13.96
N VAL A 39 -21.76 -18.35 -12.98
CA VAL A 39 -21.11 -17.08 -12.69
C VAL A 39 -20.51 -16.63 -14.01
N ILE A 40 -21.07 -15.56 -14.57
CA ILE A 40 -20.47 -14.90 -15.71
C ILE A 40 -19.18 -14.28 -15.18
N THR A 41 -18.09 -15.02 -15.29
CA THR A 41 -16.73 -14.48 -15.22
C THR A 41 -16.64 -13.48 -16.36
N SER A 42 -16.80 -12.19 -16.06
CA SER A 42 -16.40 -11.13 -16.99
C SER A 42 -14.88 -11.19 -17.13
N PRO A 43 -14.33 -11.41 -18.35
CA PRO A 43 -12.90 -11.34 -18.58
C PRO A 43 -12.55 -9.91 -19.01
N SER A 44 -11.80 -9.15 -18.19
CA SER A 44 -11.03 -7.98 -18.64
C SER A 44 -10.20 -7.43 -17.46
N ALA A 45 -8.86 -7.44 -17.43
CA ALA A 45 -7.87 -7.50 -18.50
C ALA A 45 -6.84 -8.60 -18.21
N LYS A 46 -6.68 -9.55 -19.12
CA LYS A 46 -5.93 -10.82 -18.92
C LYS A 46 -4.49 -10.70 -18.42
N ASP A 47 -3.89 -9.51 -18.34
CA ASP A 47 -2.51 -9.34 -17.91
C ASP A 47 -2.23 -8.05 -17.09
N ASN A 48 -3.24 -7.34 -16.57
CA ASN A 48 -3.03 -6.12 -15.76
C ASN A 48 -3.39 -6.38 -14.30
N THR A 49 -2.67 -7.30 -13.67
CA THR A 49 -2.88 -7.64 -12.27
C THR A 49 -2.30 -6.59 -11.33
N ARG A 50 -2.82 -6.57 -10.10
CA ARG A 50 -2.35 -5.69 -9.03
C ARG A 50 -1.70 -6.47 -7.91
N ILE A 51 -0.68 -5.86 -7.33
CA ILE A 51 -0.19 -6.20 -6.01
C ILE A 51 -0.52 -5.04 -5.08
N GLN A 52 -1.41 -5.29 -4.13
CA GLN A 52 -1.91 -4.29 -3.19
C GLN A 52 -1.42 -4.62 -1.79
N VAL A 53 -0.75 -3.68 -1.14
CA VAL A 53 -0.18 -3.85 0.20
C VAL A 53 -0.69 -2.75 1.13
N ALA A 54 -1.32 -3.13 2.23
CA ALA A 54 -1.63 -2.23 3.32
C ALA A 54 -0.62 -2.41 4.46
N LEU A 55 0.11 -1.35 4.78
CA LEU A 55 1.00 -1.27 5.94
C LEU A 55 0.22 -0.67 7.10
N LEU A 56 -0.01 -1.44 8.15
CA LEU A 56 -0.70 -1.00 9.38
C LEU A 56 0.35 -0.91 10.47
N LEU A 57 0.74 0.30 10.85
CA LEU A 57 1.83 0.54 11.79
C LEU A 57 1.30 1.05 13.11
N ASP A 58 1.65 0.37 14.20
CA ASP A 58 1.45 0.91 15.53
C ASP A 58 2.36 2.14 15.72
N THR A 59 1.78 3.17 16.33
CA THR A 59 2.42 4.44 16.68
C THR A 59 2.28 4.75 18.18
N SER A 60 2.22 3.71 19.01
CA SER A 60 2.31 3.81 20.48
C SER A 60 3.74 4.15 20.96
N ASN A 61 3.91 4.49 22.24
CA ASN A 61 5.13 5.09 22.83
C ASN A 61 6.39 4.18 22.86
N SER A 62 6.29 2.95 22.35
CA SER A 62 7.39 1.98 22.25
C SER A 62 7.79 1.64 20.81
N MET A 63 7.21 2.31 19.82
CA MET A 63 7.31 1.90 18.42
C MET A 63 8.29 2.70 17.56
N ASP A 64 9.07 3.63 18.14
CA ASP A 64 10.04 4.42 17.37
C ASP A 64 11.03 3.53 16.60
N GLY A 65 11.57 2.50 17.27
CA GLY A 65 12.46 1.52 16.66
C GLY A 65 11.79 0.73 15.52
N LEU A 66 10.52 0.34 15.67
CA LEU A 66 9.77 -0.32 14.59
C LEU A 66 9.59 0.61 13.40
N ILE A 67 9.15 1.84 13.64
CA ILE A 67 8.89 2.81 12.57
C ILE A 67 10.20 3.08 11.82
N ASP A 68 11.33 3.20 12.52
CA ASP A 68 12.65 3.35 11.89
C ASP A 68 13.07 2.11 11.09
N GLN A 69 12.76 0.91 11.57
CA GLN A 69 12.94 -0.31 10.78
C GLN A 69 12.02 -0.34 9.55
N ALA A 70 10.75 0.02 9.68
CA ALA A 70 9.81 0.09 8.56
C ALA A 70 10.30 1.10 7.50
N LYS A 71 10.75 2.30 7.91
CA LYS A 71 11.37 3.29 7.01
C LYS A 71 12.62 2.73 6.30
N SER A 72 13.42 1.94 7.01
CA SER A 72 14.64 1.32 6.49
C SER A 72 14.39 0.13 5.54
N ARG A 73 13.18 -0.44 5.56
CA ARG A 73 12.83 -1.66 4.81
C ARG A 73 11.82 -1.45 3.71
N LEU A 74 11.13 -0.30 3.68
CA LEU A 74 10.16 0.04 2.65
C LEU A 74 10.72 -0.27 1.25
N TRP A 75 11.89 0.27 0.91
CA TRP A 75 12.50 0.10 -0.40
C TRP A 75 12.86 -1.35 -0.72
N ASN A 76 13.26 -2.16 0.26
CA ASN A 76 13.52 -3.59 0.06
C ASN A 76 12.24 -4.35 -0.32
N ILE A 77 11.13 -4.03 0.36
CA ILE A 77 9.81 -4.59 0.05
C ILE A 77 9.41 -4.15 -1.37
N ILE A 78 9.48 -2.85 -1.68
CA ILE A 78 9.20 -2.35 -3.04
C ILE A 78 10.04 -3.10 -4.06
N ASN A 79 11.36 -3.14 -3.89
CA ASN A 79 12.29 -3.78 -4.81
C ASN A 79 11.93 -5.25 -5.05
N THR A 80 11.55 -5.99 -4.00
CA THR A 80 11.09 -7.37 -4.12
C THR A 80 9.80 -7.47 -4.92
N LEU A 81 8.81 -6.64 -4.61
CA LEU A 81 7.55 -6.61 -5.35
C LEU A 81 7.76 -6.28 -6.84
N THR A 82 8.75 -5.42 -7.17
CA THR A 82 9.09 -5.08 -8.57
C THR A 82 9.65 -6.25 -9.38
N THR A 83 10.16 -7.30 -8.72
CA THR A 83 10.67 -8.50 -9.40
C THR A 83 9.56 -9.42 -9.88
N LEU A 84 8.35 -9.27 -9.32
CA LEU A 84 7.24 -10.16 -9.62
C LEU A 84 6.62 -9.83 -10.98
N LYS A 85 6.40 -10.87 -11.78
CA LYS A 85 5.71 -10.81 -13.06
C LYS A 85 4.53 -11.77 -13.07
N TYR A 86 3.43 -11.35 -13.66
CA TYR A 86 2.29 -12.22 -13.96
C TYR A 86 2.21 -12.40 -15.47
N HIS A 87 2.33 -13.65 -15.96
CA HIS A 87 2.45 -13.97 -17.40
C HIS A 87 3.46 -13.07 -18.16
N GLY A 88 4.59 -12.75 -17.53
CA GLY A 88 5.65 -11.91 -18.12
C GLY A 88 5.38 -10.41 -18.08
N LYS A 89 4.27 -9.95 -17.49
CA LYS A 89 3.96 -8.51 -17.34
C LYS A 89 4.18 -8.01 -15.92
N THR A 90 4.60 -6.75 -15.82
CA THR A 90 4.77 -6.05 -14.54
C THR A 90 3.39 -5.72 -13.96
N PRO A 91 3.04 -6.21 -12.75
CA PRO A 91 1.80 -5.83 -12.10
C PRO A 91 1.86 -4.38 -11.61
N ALA A 92 0.69 -3.74 -11.48
CA ALA A 92 0.61 -2.47 -10.77
C ALA A 92 0.82 -2.69 -9.27
N ILE A 93 1.69 -1.90 -8.64
CA ILE A 93 1.95 -1.97 -7.21
C ILE A 93 1.28 -0.78 -6.54
N GLU A 94 0.39 -1.06 -5.59
CA GLU A 94 -0.35 -0.06 -4.84
C GLU A 94 -0.14 -0.27 -3.35
N ILE A 95 0.16 0.80 -2.63
CA ILE A 95 0.46 0.73 -1.20
C ILE A 95 -0.43 1.70 -0.45
N ALA A 96 -0.99 1.22 0.66
CA ALA A 96 -1.72 2.01 1.62
C ALA A 96 -0.95 2.04 2.95
N LEU A 97 -1.14 3.12 3.70
CA LEU A 97 -0.53 3.30 5.01
C LEU A 97 -1.60 3.67 6.02
N TYR A 98 -1.65 2.92 7.12
CA TYR A 98 -2.44 3.22 8.30
C TYR A 98 -1.50 3.39 9.49
N GLU A 99 -1.92 4.26 10.40
CA GLU A 99 -1.42 4.26 11.76
C GLU A 99 -2.56 3.90 12.72
N TYR A 100 -2.19 3.21 13.80
CA TYR A 100 -3.08 2.91 14.91
C TYR A 100 -2.33 3.00 16.24
N GLY A 101 -3.03 2.89 17.37
CA GLY A 101 -2.41 2.84 18.71
C GLY A 101 -1.88 4.19 19.22
N ASN A 102 -2.44 5.30 18.73
CA ASN A 102 -2.01 6.66 19.06
C ASN A 102 -3.14 7.46 19.71
N ASN A 103 -2.91 8.00 20.91
CA ASN A 103 -3.85 8.73 21.74
C ASN A 103 -4.22 10.09 21.15
N GLY A 104 -3.43 10.59 20.21
CA GLY A 104 -3.76 11.76 19.40
C GLY A 104 -4.82 11.47 18.33
N LEU A 105 -5.16 10.21 18.08
CA LEU A 105 -6.21 9.81 17.15
C LEU A 105 -7.58 9.83 17.80
N SER A 106 -8.61 9.99 16.97
CA SER A 106 -9.98 10.08 17.46
C SER A 106 -10.43 8.74 18.07
N PRO A 107 -10.97 8.74 19.30
CA PRO A 107 -11.63 7.55 19.85
C PRO A 107 -12.81 7.10 18.99
N ALA A 108 -13.47 8.04 18.28
CA ALA A 108 -14.58 7.73 17.37
C ALA A 108 -14.14 6.95 16.14
N SER A 109 -12.87 7.06 15.73
CA SER A 109 -12.28 6.22 14.68
C SER A 109 -11.60 4.96 15.23
N GLY A 110 -11.77 4.66 16.52
CA GLY A 110 -11.08 3.55 17.18
C GLY A 110 -9.57 3.75 17.25
N PHE A 111 -9.11 5.01 17.33
CA PHE A 111 -7.69 5.37 17.31
C PHE A 111 -6.95 4.87 16.07
N ILE A 112 -7.64 4.88 14.92
CA ILE A 112 -7.12 4.47 13.62
C ILE A 112 -7.20 5.64 12.65
N ARG A 113 -6.17 5.80 11.83
CA ARG A 113 -6.15 6.74 10.72
C ARG A 113 -5.61 6.08 9.45
N GLN A 114 -6.38 6.16 8.38
CA GLN A 114 -5.87 5.93 7.04
C GLN A 114 -4.99 7.13 6.64
N VAL A 115 -3.68 6.95 6.66
CA VAL A 115 -2.70 7.99 6.34
C VAL A 115 -2.63 8.19 4.82
N THR A 116 -2.66 7.08 4.07
CA THR A 116 -2.82 7.09 2.61
C THR A 116 -3.74 5.96 2.15
N PRO A 117 -4.64 6.22 1.17
CA PRO A 117 -5.29 5.14 0.43
C PRO A 117 -4.24 4.35 -0.38
N LEU A 118 -4.69 3.26 -1.01
CA LEU A 118 -3.90 2.56 -2.03
C LEU A 118 -3.47 3.55 -3.13
N THR A 119 -2.17 3.67 -3.33
CA THR A 119 -1.59 4.57 -4.33
C THR A 119 -0.33 3.97 -4.94
N THR A 120 -0.03 4.38 -6.18
CA THR A 120 1.23 4.07 -6.87
C THR A 120 2.32 5.12 -6.59
N ASP A 121 2.02 6.20 -5.86
CA ASP A 121 2.96 7.27 -5.54
C ASP A 121 3.86 6.87 -4.37
N LEU A 122 5.02 6.27 -4.69
CA LEU A 122 5.98 5.80 -3.70
C LEU A 122 6.64 6.95 -2.92
N ASP A 123 6.70 8.16 -3.48
CA ASP A 123 7.22 9.33 -2.77
C ASP A 123 6.23 9.85 -1.74
N LEU A 124 4.93 9.78 -2.03
CA LEU A 124 3.87 10.06 -1.05
C LEU A 124 3.91 9.04 0.10
N ILE A 125 4.06 7.75 -0.20
CA ILE A 125 4.18 6.72 0.85
C ILE A 125 5.41 6.97 1.72
N SER A 126 6.56 7.25 1.11
CA SER A 126 7.78 7.60 1.84
C SER A 126 7.56 8.85 2.70
N GLU A 127 7.00 9.93 2.14
CA GLU A 127 6.70 11.16 2.86
C GLU A 127 5.84 10.89 4.10
N LYS A 128 4.74 10.13 3.94
CA LYS A 128 3.83 9.83 5.03
C LYS A 128 4.46 8.92 6.07
N LEU A 129 5.20 7.90 5.66
CA LEU A 129 5.93 7.01 6.56
C LEU A 129 6.96 7.78 7.41
N PHE A 130 7.70 8.72 6.80
CA PHE A 130 8.65 9.57 7.52
C PHE A 130 7.98 10.64 8.40
N SER A 131 6.70 10.96 8.15
CA SER A 131 5.92 11.90 8.96
C SER A 131 5.30 11.29 10.22
N LEU A 132 5.24 9.95 10.31
CA LEU A 132 4.67 9.27 11.47
C LEU A 132 5.45 9.59 12.75
N ARG A 133 4.72 9.78 13.85
CA ARG A 133 5.26 10.04 15.19
C ARG A 133 4.51 9.18 16.19
N THR A 134 5.24 8.65 17.16
CA THR A 134 4.65 7.89 18.26
C THR A 134 4.00 8.84 19.27
N ASN A 135 2.84 8.46 19.82
CA ASN A 135 2.17 9.23 20.86
C ASN A 135 1.16 8.38 21.67
N GLY A 136 1.64 7.24 22.18
CA GLY A 136 1.01 6.37 23.20
C GLY A 136 -0.39 5.83 22.85
N GLY A 137 -0.84 4.74 23.44
CA GLY A 137 -2.23 4.27 23.27
C GLY A 137 -2.32 2.77 23.20
N GLU A 138 -3.55 2.28 23.22
CA GLU A 138 -3.85 0.84 23.14
C GLU A 138 -3.92 0.38 21.68
N GLU A 139 -3.39 -0.80 21.41
CA GLU A 139 -3.36 -1.38 20.06
C GLU A 139 -4.66 -2.07 19.64
N TYR A 140 -5.47 -1.44 18.79
CA TYR A 140 -6.70 -2.06 18.27
C TYR A 140 -6.49 -2.83 16.96
N CYS A 141 -5.68 -3.90 17.01
CA CYS A 141 -5.31 -4.73 15.85
C CYS A 141 -6.52 -5.22 15.03
N GLY A 142 -7.55 -5.77 15.69
CA GLY A 142 -8.76 -6.23 14.99
C GLY A 142 -9.52 -5.10 14.29
N ALA A 143 -9.54 -3.91 14.90
CA ALA A 143 -10.23 -2.75 14.36
C ALA A 143 -9.50 -2.16 13.13
N VAL A 144 -8.16 -2.06 13.17
CA VAL A 144 -7.39 -1.52 12.02
C VAL A 144 -7.43 -2.48 10.81
N ILE A 145 -7.40 -3.80 11.05
CA ILE A 145 -7.59 -4.80 9.98
C ILE A 145 -8.98 -4.66 9.37
N SER A 146 -10.02 -4.61 10.20
CA SER A 146 -11.42 -4.43 9.75
C SER A 146 -11.57 -3.13 8.94
N SER A 147 -10.96 -2.03 9.40
CA SER A 147 -10.97 -0.75 8.68
C SER A 147 -10.29 -0.87 7.31
N ALA A 148 -9.07 -1.41 7.24
CA ALA A 148 -8.36 -1.58 5.96
C ALA A 148 -9.12 -2.49 4.99
N VAL A 149 -9.72 -3.58 5.46
CA VAL A 149 -10.51 -4.53 4.65
C VAL A 149 -11.80 -3.90 4.10
N LYS A 150 -12.37 -2.91 4.81
CA LYS A 150 -13.64 -2.27 4.44
C LYS A 150 -13.46 -0.97 3.66
N SER A 151 -12.42 -0.21 3.94
CA SER A 151 -12.24 1.16 3.43
C SER A 151 -11.29 1.26 2.23
N LEU A 152 -10.37 0.31 2.03
CA LEU A 152 -9.49 0.32 0.87
C LEU A 152 -10.19 -0.27 -0.36
N GLU A 153 -9.90 0.32 -1.51
CA GLU A 153 -10.35 -0.14 -2.84
C GLU A 153 -9.52 -1.34 -3.30
N TRP A 154 -9.76 -2.49 -2.65
CA TRP A 154 -9.13 -3.75 -3.02
C TRP A 154 -9.57 -4.22 -4.41
N GLY A 155 -8.62 -4.77 -5.16
CA GLY A 155 -8.86 -5.31 -6.47
C GLY A 155 -9.80 -6.52 -6.46
N HIS A 156 -10.45 -6.74 -7.59
CA HIS A 156 -11.47 -7.77 -7.76
C HIS A 156 -11.00 -8.96 -8.59
N ASP A 157 -9.80 -8.90 -9.18
CA ASP A 157 -9.26 -10.03 -9.94
C ASP A 157 -8.77 -11.13 -8.98
N GLU A 158 -8.96 -12.39 -9.37
CA GLU A 158 -8.48 -13.54 -8.58
C GLU A 158 -6.95 -13.57 -8.53
N ALA A 159 -6.31 -13.07 -9.59
CA ALA A 159 -4.86 -12.95 -9.70
C ALA A 159 -4.30 -11.72 -8.97
N ASP A 160 -5.14 -10.80 -8.46
CA ASP A 160 -4.67 -9.70 -7.61
C ASP A 160 -4.08 -10.28 -6.31
N MET A 161 -2.85 -9.88 -5.98
CA MET A 161 -2.20 -10.26 -4.72
C MET A 161 -2.44 -9.17 -3.67
N LYS A 162 -3.20 -9.50 -2.62
CA LYS A 162 -3.67 -8.55 -1.61
C LYS A 162 -3.07 -8.90 -0.25
N LEU A 163 -2.34 -7.97 0.33
CA LEU A 163 -1.51 -8.19 1.51
C LEU A 163 -1.79 -7.12 2.56
N ILE A 164 -1.97 -7.54 3.80
CA ILE A 164 -1.86 -6.69 4.98
C ILE A 164 -0.56 -7.07 5.69
N TYR A 165 0.26 -6.07 6.01
CA TYR A 165 1.32 -6.19 7.01
C TYR A 165 0.95 -5.33 8.19
N ILE A 166 0.67 -5.96 9.33
CA ILE A 166 0.42 -5.26 10.59
C ILE A 166 1.61 -5.42 11.53
N ALA A 167 2.01 -4.34 12.19
CA ALA A 167 3.18 -4.33 13.06
C ALA A 167 2.93 -3.54 14.35
N GLY A 168 3.32 -4.11 15.49
CA GLY A 168 2.98 -3.66 16.85
C GLY A 168 3.70 -4.51 17.91
N ASN A 169 3.56 -4.16 19.19
CA ASN A 169 4.23 -4.81 20.31
C ASN A 169 3.31 -5.19 21.49
N GLU A 170 2.03 -4.87 21.44
CA GLU A 170 1.04 -5.19 22.47
C GLU A 170 0.16 -6.40 22.11
N PRO A 171 -0.70 -6.91 23.01
CA PRO A 171 -1.58 -8.02 22.68
C PRO A 171 -2.50 -7.80 21.49
N PHE A 172 -2.49 -8.74 20.54
CA PHE A 172 -3.21 -8.66 19.26
C PHE A 172 -4.74 -8.69 19.39
N ASN A 173 -5.23 -9.07 20.58
CA ASN A 173 -6.64 -9.27 20.88
C ASN A 173 -7.30 -8.13 21.67
N GLN A 174 -6.67 -6.96 21.69
CA GLN A 174 -7.21 -5.76 22.33
C GLN A 174 -8.35 -5.11 21.53
N GLY A 175 -9.18 -4.33 22.23
CA GLY A 175 -10.33 -3.63 21.67
C GLY A 175 -11.62 -4.46 21.55
N SER A 176 -12.68 -3.80 21.09
CA SER A 176 -14.01 -4.40 20.92
C SER A 176 -14.17 -5.21 19.63
N VAL A 177 -13.31 -4.98 18.63
CA VAL A 177 -13.34 -5.69 17.35
C VAL A 177 -12.47 -6.93 17.43
N SER A 178 -13.09 -8.11 17.34
CA SER A 178 -12.35 -9.38 17.35
C SER A 178 -11.44 -9.51 16.12
N TYR A 179 -10.15 -9.72 16.35
CA TYR A 179 -9.19 -10.02 15.28
C TYR A 179 -9.53 -11.30 14.51
N THR A 180 -10.22 -12.27 15.13
CA THR A 180 -10.62 -13.51 14.45
C THR A 180 -11.69 -13.24 13.40
N THR A 181 -12.64 -12.35 13.71
CA THR A 181 -13.69 -11.92 12.77
C THR A 181 -13.08 -11.09 11.66
N ALA A 182 -12.21 -10.12 12.01
CA ALA A 182 -11.51 -9.30 11.03
C ALA A 182 -10.64 -10.14 10.07
N ALA A 183 -9.94 -11.16 10.59
CA ALA A 183 -9.16 -12.10 9.78
C ALA A 183 -10.05 -12.94 8.85
N ALA A 184 -11.19 -13.43 9.33
CA ALA A 184 -12.14 -14.17 8.50
C ALA A 184 -12.71 -13.28 7.36
N GLU A 185 -13.04 -12.02 7.65
CA GLU A 185 -13.47 -11.05 6.64
C GLU A 185 -12.38 -10.80 5.58
N ALA A 186 -11.12 -10.65 6.00
CA ALA A 186 -9.99 -10.46 5.10
C ALA A 186 -9.79 -11.67 4.17
N VAL A 187 -9.74 -12.88 4.74
CA VAL A 187 -9.58 -14.13 3.98
C VAL A 187 -10.73 -14.34 3.01
N GLY A 188 -11.97 -14.03 3.39
CA GLY A 188 -13.13 -14.07 2.49
C GLY A 188 -12.99 -13.17 1.26
N LYS A 189 -12.14 -12.13 1.30
CA LYS A 189 -11.81 -11.24 0.18
C LYS A 189 -10.47 -11.58 -0.49
N SER A 190 -9.86 -12.72 -0.15
CA SER A 190 -8.50 -13.12 -0.56
C SER A 190 -7.41 -12.13 -0.17
N ILE A 191 -7.55 -11.50 1.02
CA ILE A 191 -6.55 -10.62 1.62
C ILE A 191 -5.78 -11.39 2.68
N PHE A 192 -4.47 -11.54 2.51
CA PHE A 192 -3.60 -12.27 3.42
C PHE A 192 -3.04 -11.35 4.50
N ILE A 193 -3.11 -11.76 5.76
CA ILE A 193 -2.63 -10.95 6.89
C ILE A 193 -1.30 -11.51 7.39
N ASN A 194 -0.26 -10.71 7.25
CA ASN A 194 1.07 -10.96 7.80
C ASN A 194 1.26 -10.09 9.03
N THR A 195 1.81 -10.66 10.09
CA THR A 195 1.98 -9.97 11.38
C THR A 195 3.46 -9.85 11.70
N ILE A 196 3.88 -8.67 12.18
CA ILE A 196 5.26 -8.36 12.57
C ILE A 196 5.25 -7.93 14.03
N PHE A 197 5.54 -8.85 14.94
CA PHE A 197 5.61 -8.54 16.37
C PHE A 197 6.95 -7.90 16.72
N CYS A 198 6.89 -6.74 17.36
CA CYS A 198 8.04 -6.01 17.81
C CYS A 198 8.37 -6.41 19.26
N GLY A 199 9.22 -7.43 19.40
CA GLY A 199 9.59 -7.99 20.68
C GLY A 199 10.02 -9.45 20.59
N ASN A 200 9.97 -10.14 21.73
CA ASN A 200 10.37 -11.55 21.80
C ASN A 200 9.40 -12.44 21.01
N LYS A 201 9.93 -13.37 20.21
CA LYS A 201 9.11 -14.32 19.44
C LYS A 201 8.10 -15.09 20.30
N ARG A 202 8.50 -15.54 21.50
CA ARG A 202 7.60 -16.31 22.40
C ARG A 202 6.47 -15.44 22.92
N GLU A 203 6.76 -14.18 23.20
CA GLU A 203 5.75 -13.20 23.61
C GLU A 203 4.74 -12.99 22.49
N GLY A 204 5.18 -12.70 21.25
CA GLY A 204 4.26 -12.57 20.12
C GLY A 204 3.37 -13.80 19.89
N ILE A 205 3.87 -15.00 20.18
CA ILE A 205 3.03 -16.22 20.16
C ILE A 205 2.01 -16.20 21.31
N ALA A 206 2.43 -15.90 22.54
CA ALA A 206 1.56 -15.84 23.70
C ALA A 206 0.49 -14.74 23.59
N THR A 207 0.82 -13.62 22.95
CA THR A 207 -0.02 -12.44 22.75
C THR A 207 -0.78 -12.44 21.42
N ARG A 208 -0.89 -13.64 20.80
CA ARG A 208 -1.77 -13.94 19.64
C ARG A 208 -1.36 -13.35 18.29
N TRP A 209 -0.16 -12.78 18.15
CA TRP A 209 0.35 -12.32 16.84
C TRP A 209 0.50 -13.47 15.83
N LYS A 210 1.02 -14.62 16.27
CA LYS A 210 1.11 -15.81 15.41
C LYS A 210 -0.28 -16.32 15.03
N ASP A 211 -1.20 -16.38 15.99
CA ASP A 211 -2.57 -16.84 15.75
C ASP A 211 -3.30 -15.91 14.76
N GLY A 212 -3.09 -14.60 14.86
CA GLY A 212 -3.58 -13.61 13.90
C GLY A 212 -3.08 -13.86 12.47
N ALA A 213 -1.78 -14.12 12.29
CA ALA A 213 -1.22 -14.47 10.98
C ALA A 213 -1.77 -15.80 10.44
N ASP A 214 -1.84 -16.84 11.29
CA ASP A 214 -2.35 -18.15 10.88
C ASP A 214 -3.81 -18.06 10.42
N LYS A 215 -4.66 -17.31 11.15
CA LYS A 215 -6.07 -17.07 10.78
C LYS A 215 -6.22 -16.21 9.53
N GLY A 216 -5.28 -15.31 9.28
CA GLY A 216 -5.21 -14.52 8.06
C GLY A 216 -4.49 -15.19 6.89
N LEU A 217 -4.15 -16.48 7.02
CA LEU A 217 -3.39 -17.27 6.03
C LEU A 217 -2.04 -16.67 5.62
N GLY A 218 -1.47 -15.78 6.44
CA GLY A 218 -0.18 -15.14 6.17
C GLY A 218 0.95 -15.72 7.01
N LYS A 219 1.98 -14.91 7.22
CA LYS A 219 3.17 -15.27 8.00
C LYS A 219 3.32 -14.40 9.24
N PHE A 220 3.79 -15.05 10.30
CA PHE A 220 4.22 -14.40 11.54
C PHE A 220 5.71 -14.14 11.49
N PHE A 221 6.06 -12.88 11.72
CA PHE A 221 7.42 -12.40 11.89
C PHE A 221 7.56 -11.80 13.27
N ASN A 222 8.79 -11.78 13.77
CA ASN A 222 9.14 -11.01 14.96
C ASN A 222 10.44 -10.25 14.70
N ILE A 223 10.57 -9.09 15.32
CA ILE A 223 11.79 -8.29 15.28
C ILE A 223 12.15 -7.78 16.67
N ASP A 224 13.44 -7.55 16.83
CA ASP A 224 13.98 -6.76 17.92
C ASP A 224 14.01 -5.29 17.47
N SER A 225 13.18 -4.42 18.06
CA SER A 225 13.10 -2.98 17.75
C SER A 225 14.45 -2.28 17.90
N ASP A 226 15.23 -2.72 18.88
CA ASP A 226 16.47 -2.05 19.29
C ASP A 226 17.65 -2.52 18.43
N ARG A 227 17.47 -3.62 17.70
CA ARG A 227 18.48 -4.11 16.77
C ARG A 227 18.54 -3.23 15.54
N LYS A 228 19.65 -2.52 15.39
CA LYS A 228 19.96 -1.80 14.15
C LYS A 228 20.06 -2.76 12.97
N VAL A 229 19.52 -2.32 11.83
CA VAL A 229 19.68 -3.02 10.56
C VAL A 229 21.15 -2.97 10.15
N ASP A 230 21.80 -4.14 10.12
CA ASP A 230 23.15 -4.28 9.60
C ASP A 230 23.12 -4.13 8.08
N PHE A 231 23.71 -3.05 7.57
CA PHE A 231 23.85 -2.83 6.13
C PHE A 231 25.25 -3.22 5.66
N ILE A 232 25.31 -4.04 4.60
CA ILE A 232 26.58 -4.37 3.94
C ILE A 232 26.86 -3.28 2.91
N GLU A 233 27.89 -2.48 3.16
CA GLU A 233 28.40 -1.52 2.18
C GLU A 233 28.98 -2.25 0.97
N THR A 234 28.74 -1.70 -0.22
CA THR A 234 29.23 -2.28 -1.47
C THR A 234 30.06 -1.28 -2.28
N PRO A 235 31.00 -1.75 -3.11
CA PRO A 235 31.76 -0.87 -4.00
C PRO A 235 30.87 -0.17 -5.05
N TYR A 236 29.61 -0.59 -5.20
CA TYR A 236 28.67 -0.03 -6.17
C TYR A 236 27.87 1.15 -5.61
N ASP A 237 27.80 1.31 -4.28
CA ASP A 237 26.90 2.25 -3.60
C ASP A 237 27.16 3.70 -4.04
N SER A 238 28.43 4.12 -4.04
CA SER A 238 28.80 5.48 -4.44
C SER A 238 28.54 5.75 -5.93
N ILE A 239 28.67 4.72 -6.78
CA ILE A 239 28.41 4.84 -8.22
C ILE A 239 26.91 5.01 -8.46
N ILE A 240 26.08 4.21 -7.79
CA ILE A 240 24.62 4.33 -7.88
C ILE A 240 24.16 5.71 -7.37
N ALA A 241 24.74 6.21 -6.28
CA ALA A 241 24.43 7.54 -5.76
C ALA A 241 24.72 8.66 -6.78
N ALA A 242 25.87 8.61 -7.47
CA ALA A 242 26.20 9.58 -8.51
C ALA A 242 25.23 9.51 -9.71
N TYR A 243 24.76 8.31 -10.08
CA TYR A 243 23.71 8.17 -11.10
C TYR A 243 22.35 8.69 -10.62
N ASN A 244 22.03 8.62 -9.33
CA ASN A 244 20.82 9.22 -8.78
C ASN A 244 20.85 10.76 -8.86
N GLU A 245 22.00 11.40 -8.62
CA GLU A 245 22.09 12.86 -8.82
C GLU A 245 21.75 13.22 -10.28
N ARG A 246 22.26 12.46 -11.25
CA ARG A 246 21.95 12.65 -12.67
C ARG A 246 20.50 12.33 -13.02
N ILE A 247 19.89 11.29 -12.42
CA ILE A 247 18.50 10.95 -12.71
C ILE A 247 17.56 12.07 -12.25
N ASN A 248 17.87 12.72 -11.12
CA ASN A 248 17.10 13.83 -10.57
C ASN A 248 17.04 15.05 -11.52
N ASP A 249 18.11 15.25 -12.30
CA ASP A 249 18.18 16.30 -13.33
C ASP A 249 17.37 15.98 -14.59
N THR A 250 16.81 14.76 -14.69
CA THR A 250 15.97 14.37 -15.82
C THR A 250 14.49 14.70 -15.62
N TYR A 251 14.03 15.00 -14.40
CA TYR A 251 12.62 15.28 -14.13
C TYR A 251 12.23 16.73 -14.47
N ILE A 252 11.12 16.87 -15.19
CA ILE A 252 10.55 18.16 -15.58
C ILE A 252 9.18 18.28 -14.93
N GLY A 253 9.13 18.96 -13.78
CA GLY A 253 7.88 19.23 -13.08
C GLY A 253 6.90 20.03 -13.95
N TYR A 254 5.64 19.63 -14.05
CA TYR A 254 4.60 20.39 -14.74
C TYR A 254 3.32 20.53 -13.92
N GLY A 255 2.49 21.51 -14.27
CA GLY A 255 1.22 21.81 -13.61
C GLY A 255 1.38 22.34 -12.19
N ALA A 256 0.25 22.47 -11.50
CA ALA A 256 0.19 23.08 -10.16
C ALA A 256 1.07 22.39 -9.11
N TYR A 257 1.30 21.08 -9.24
CA TYR A 257 2.05 20.28 -8.28
C TYR A 257 3.47 19.89 -8.76
N GLY A 258 3.88 20.29 -9.96
CA GLY A 258 5.16 19.91 -10.56
C GLY A 258 6.37 20.24 -9.70
N ALA A 259 6.42 21.48 -9.19
CA ALA A 259 7.53 21.94 -8.35
C ALA A 259 7.53 21.27 -6.97
N SER A 260 6.37 21.16 -6.31
CA SER A 260 6.28 20.57 -4.98
C SER A 260 6.56 19.07 -5.00
N LYS A 261 6.08 18.34 -6.00
CA LYS A 261 6.37 16.90 -6.18
C LYS A 261 7.84 16.64 -6.51
N LYS A 262 8.45 17.45 -7.39
CA LYS A 262 9.91 17.37 -7.63
C LYS A 262 10.72 17.62 -6.36
N ASN A 263 10.34 18.61 -5.56
CA ASN A 263 10.99 18.86 -4.27
C ASN A 263 10.74 17.72 -3.27
N ASN A 264 9.55 17.12 -3.26
CA ASN A 264 9.27 15.97 -2.41
C ASN A 264 10.15 14.77 -2.77
N GLN A 265 10.35 14.48 -4.06
CA GLN A 265 11.29 13.43 -4.50
C GLN A 265 12.69 13.64 -3.91
N LEU A 266 13.22 14.86 -3.96
CA LEU A 266 14.53 15.20 -3.38
C LEU A 266 14.54 15.07 -1.86
N LEU A 267 13.46 15.49 -1.19
CA LEU A 267 13.31 15.31 0.26
C LEU A 267 13.28 13.82 0.63
N GLN A 268 12.62 12.98 -0.16
CA GLN A 268 12.60 11.54 0.07
C GLN A 268 13.97 10.88 -0.21
N ASP A 269 14.76 11.39 -1.15
CA ASP A 269 16.17 10.99 -1.31
C ASP A 269 16.99 11.34 -0.07
N ALA A 270 16.78 12.53 0.51
CA ALA A 270 17.43 12.96 1.75
C ALA A 270 16.99 12.14 2.97
N ASN A 271 15.70 11.84 3.09
CA ASN A 271 15.13 10.97 4.11
C ASN A 271 15.71 9.56 4.04
N ALA A 272 15.83 8.97 2.85
CA ALA A 272 16.43 7.65 2.70
C ALA A 272 17.92 7.66 3.10
N LYS A 273 18.64 8.75 2.78
CA LYS A 273 20.05 8.95 3.14
C LYS A 273 20.27 9.19 4.62
N SER A 274 19.34 9.82 5.33
CA SER A 274 19.45 10.05 6.78
C SER A 274 19.39 8.76 7.60
N ILE A 275 18.77 7.70 7.05
CA ILE A 275 18.77 6.36 7.63
C ILE A 275 20.13 5.69 7.43
N SER A 276 20.54 5.50 6.18
CA SER A 276 21.86 4.94 5.84
C SER A 276 22.16 5.11 4.34
N LYS A 277 23.44 5.01 3.98
CA LYS A 277 23.88 4.98 2.57
C LYS A 277 23.26 3.80 1.81
N ALA A 278 23.16 2.64 2.45
CA ALA A 278 22.56 1.46 1.84
C ALA A 278 21.06 1.66 1.57
N ASN A 279 20.32 2.25 2.52
CA ASN A 279 18.90 2.55 2.36
C ASN A 279 18.65 3.57 1.23
N SER A 280 19.51 4.60 1.10
CA SER A 280 19.41 5.51 -0.03
C SER A 280 19.66 4.81 -1.38
N VAL A 281 20.62 3.88 -1.43
CA VAL A 281 20.87 3.10 -2.66
C VAL A 281 19.69 2.19 -3.03
N GLU A 282 19.02 1.57 -2.05
CA GLU A 282 17.80 0.79 -2.30
C GLU A 282 16.69 1.63 -2.94
N ARG A 283 16.48 2.85 -2.43
CA ARG A 283 15.57 3.82 -3.03
C ARG A 283 15.98 4.18 -4.47
N TYR A 284 17.26 4.45 -4.70
CA TYR A 284 17.76 4.81 -6.04
C TYR A 284 17.54 3.66 -7.03
N ILE A 285 17.70 2.42 -6.59
CA ILE A 285 17.34 1.23 -7.37
C ILE A 285 15.83 1.22 -7.64
N SER A 286 14.96 1.46 -6.65
CA SER A 286 13.50 1.52 -6.85
C SER A 286 13.11 2.59 -7.87
N LYS A 287 13.71 3.78 -7.82
CA LYS A 287 13.48 4.88 -8.78
C LYS A 287 13.86 4.54 -10.22
N SER A 288 14.73 3.54 -10.40
CA SER A 288 15.11 3.05 -11.73
C SER A 288 14.13 2.02 -12.31
N LYS A 289 13.14 1.57 -11.53
CA LYS A 289 12.15 0.56 -11.93
C LYS A 289 10.92 1.20 -12.58
N GLU A 290 10.26 0.44 -13.43
CA GLU A 290 9.02 0.82 -14.14
C GLU A 290 7.87 1.20 -13.19
N VAL A 291 7.85 0.65 -11.98
CA VAL A 291 6.76 0.89 -11.01
C VAL A 291 6.84 2.28 -10.36
N TYR A 292 7.98 2.96 -10.45
CA TYR A 292 8.14 4.32 -9.93
C TYR A 292 7.54 5.32 -10.92
N LYS A 293 6.24 5.58 -10.78
CA LYS A 293 5.46 6.38 -11.72
C LYS A 293 5.22 7.82 -11.24
N ASN A 294 5.52 8.79 -12.10
CA ASN A 294 5.43 10.23 -11.81
C ASN A 294 4.67 11.02 -12.88
N GLU A 295 3.89 10.33 -13.72
CA GLU A 295 3.15 10.90 -14.85
C GLU A 295 2.26 12.11 -14.50
N SER A 296 1.79 12.21 -13.24
CA SER A 296 0.91 13.30 -12.79
C SER A 296 1.63 14.64 -12.64
N TRP A 297 2.96 14.64 -12.59
CA TRP A 297 3.75 15.85 -12.33
C TRP A 297 5.06 15.91 -13.12
N ASP A 298 5.54 14.83 -13.74
CA ASP A 298 6.74 14.81 -14.57
C ASP A 298 6.41 14.73 -16.07
N LEU A 299 6.78 15.77 -16.80
CA LEU A 299 6.47 15.92 -18.22
C LEU A 299 7.19 14.87 -19.09
N VAL A 300 8.39 14.45 -18.69
CA VAL A 300 9.14 13.42 -19.43
C VAL A 300 8.37 12.11 -19.42
N GLU A 301 7.92 11.68 -18.24
CA GLU A 301 7.13 10.46 -18.11
C GLU A 301 5.75 10.59 -18.73
N ARG A 302 5.05 11.71 -18.47
CA ARG A 302 3.74 11.99 -19.09
C ARG A 302 3.80 11.90 -20.62
N SER A 303 4.85 12.45 -21.23
CA SER A 303 5.03 12.43 -22.69
C SER A 303 5.34 11.05 -23.28
N LYS A 304 5.90 10.13 -22.47
CA LYS A 304 6.18 8.75 -22.90
C LYS A 304 4.89 7.98 -23.14
N ASN A 305 3.87 8.25 -22.31
CA ASN A 305 2.55 7.61 -22.42
C ASN A 305 1.58 8.39 -23.30
N ASP A 306 1.71 9.71 -23.34
CA ASP A 306 0.88 10.61 -24.14
C ASP A 306 1.74 11.68 -24.83
N PRO A 307 2.32 11.39 -26.02
CA PRO A 307 3.15 12.36 -26.75
C PRO A 307 2.39 13.62 -27.18
N ALA A 308 1.05 13.57 -27.25
CA ALA A 308 0.24 14.71 -27.65
C ALA A 308 0.22 15.82 -26.59
N ILE A 309 0.56 15.51 -25.34
CA ILE A 309 0.60 16.50 -24.24
C ILE A 309 1.47 17.71 -24.56
N LEU A 310 2.56 17.52 -25.31
CA LEU A 310 3.49 18.61 -25.65
C LEU A 310 2.85 19.67 -26.56
N LYS A 311 1.75 19.33 -27.23
CA LYS A 311 0.96 20.25 -28.07
C LYS A 311 -0.15 20.96 -27.29
N THR A 312 -0.64 20.33 -26.23
CA THR A 312 -1.85 20.78 -25.50
C THR A 312 -1.56 21.40 -24.14
N ILE A 313 -0.36 21.17 -23.59
CA ILE A 313 0.03 21.72 -22.29
C ILE A 313 0.08 23.25 -22.31
N SER A 314 -0.49 23.88 -21.28
CA SER A 314 -0.44 25.33 -21.12
C SER A 314 1.00 25.79 -20.84
N LYS A 315 1.39 26.95 -21.39
CA LYS A 315 2.68 27.57 -21.09
C LYS A 315 2.82 27.92 -19.61
N SER A 316 1.72 28.24 -18.91
CA SER A 316 1.73 28.51 -17.47
C SER A 316 2.07 27.28 -16.63
N ASP A 317 1.82 26.08 -17.16
CA ASP A 317 2.03 24.81 -16.46
C ASP A 317 3.46 24.28 -16.64
N LEU A 318 4.25 24.92 -17.51
CA LEU A 318 5.65 24.58 -17.73
C LEU A 318 6.55 25.30 -16.71
N PRO A 319 7.69 24.69 -16.33
CA PRO A 319 8.77 25.40 -15.64
C PRO A 319 9.18 26.66 -16.37
N LYS A 320 9.62 27.69 -15.62
CA LYS A 320 9.99 29.00 -16.15
C LYS A 320 10.95 28.92 -17.34
N GLU A 321 11.89 27.98 -17.30
CA GLU A 321 12.91 27.79 -18.34
C GLU A 321 12.34 27.24 -19.66
N LEU A 322 11.11 26.71 -19.63
CA LEU A 322 10.45 26.05 -20.77
C LEU A 322 9.24 26.83 -21.31
N GLN A 323 8.73 27.85 -20.60
CA GLN A 323 7.51 28.59 -20.99
C GLN A 323 7.65 29.30 -22.35
N GLY A 324 8.85 29.78 -22.69
CA GLY A 324 9.14 30.46 -23.96
C GLY A 324 9.44 29.53 -25.14
N LYS A 325 9.52 28.21 -24.93
CA LYS A 325 9.92 27.26 -25.97
C LYS A 325 8.80 26.94 -26.94
N THR A 326 9.11 26.69 -28.21
CA THR A 326 8.14 26.14 -29.17
C THR A 326 7.85 24.66 -28.85
N THR A 327 6.81 24.11 -29.48
CA THR A 327 6.47 22.68 -29.34
C THR A 327 7.63 21.77 -29.80
N GLU A 328 8.32 22.13 -30.87
CA GLU A 328 9.47 21.40 -31.41
C GLU A 328 10.66 21.45 -30.45
N GLU A 329 10.89 22.60 -29.82
CA GLU A 329 11.94 22.76 -28.81
C GLU A 329 11.62 21.99 -27.53
N LEU A 330 10.37 22.02 -27.06
CA LEU A 330 9.90 21.22 -25.94
C LEU A 330 10.09 19.72 -26.22
N HIS A 331 9.71 19.27 -27.41
CA HIS A 331 9.90 17.89 -27.83
C HIS A 331 11.38 17.49 -27.82
N LYS A 332 12.28 18.33 -28.35
CA LYS A 332 13.73 18.07 -28.31
C LYS A 332 14.25 17.94 -26.88
N VAL A 333 13.84 18.82 -25.97
CA VAL A 333 14.24 18.78 -24.55
C VAL A 333 13.74 17.50 -23.88
N VAL A 334 12.46 17.19 -24.05
CA VAL A 334 11.82 16.03 -23.42
C VAL A 334 12.41 14.71 -23.94
N VAL A 335 12.64 14.58 -25.24
CA VAL A 335 13.28 13.38 -25.83
C VAL A 335 14.72 13.23 -25.36
N ALA A 336 15.49 14.31 -25.26
CA ALA A 336 16.85 14.26 -24.74
C ALA A 336 16.87 13.77 -23.28
N LYS A 337 15.97 14.32 -22.44
CA LYS A 337 15.83 13.95 -21.04
C LYS A 337 15.33 12.51 -20.86
N SER A 338 14.41 12.05 -21.71
CA SER A 338 13.96 10.66 -21.71
C SER A 338 15.11 9.69 -22.01
N ARG A 339 15.89 9.94 -23.07
CA ARG A 339 17.03 9.09 -23.46
C ARG A 339 18.11 9.06 -22.39
N GLU A 340 18.41 10.21 -21.80
CA GLU A 340 19.33 10.33 -20.67
C GLU A 340 18.83 9.47 -19.49
N ARG A 341 17.55 9.60 -19.12
CA ARG A 341 16.93 8.84 -18.04
C ARG A 341 16.97 7.33 -18.31
N ASP A 342 16.56 6.88 -19.48
CA ASP A 342 16.54 5.45 -19.82
C ASP A 342 17.95 4.83 -19.70
N SER A 343 18.99 5.56 -20.15
CA SER A 343 20.39 5.14 -20.02
C SER A 343 20.86 5.05 -18.56
N ILE A 344 20.52 6.06 -17.75
CA ILE A 344 20.83 6.08 -16.32
C ILE A 344 20.12 4.94 -15.59
N GLN A 345 18.83 4.74 -15.85
CA GLN A 345 18.03 3.67 -15.25
C GLN A 345 18.59 2.29 -15.59
N HIS A 346 18.98 2.05 -16.84
CA HIS A 346 19.62 0.80 -17.25
C HIS A 346 20.94 0.55 -16.51
N THR A 347 21.73 1.61 -16.31
CA THR A 347 22.99 1.53 -15.58
C THR A 347 22.77 1.23 -14.09
N ILE A 348 21.83 1.93 -13.44
CA ILE A 348 21.44 1.68 -12.05
C ILE A 348 20.93 0.25 -11.90
N ALA A 349 20.09 -0.25 -12.81
CA ALA A 349 19.58 -1.61 -12.76
C ALA A 349 20.72 -2.65 -12.82
N THR A 350 21.70 -2.44 -13.70
CA THR A 350 22.88 -3.32 -13.83
C THR A 350 23.73 -3.29 -12.55
N LEU A 351 24.00 -2.11 -12.00
CA LEU A 351 24.74 -1.95 -10.75
C LEU A 351 23.99 -2.53 -9.56
N GLY A 352 22.66 -2.38 -9.52
CA GLY A 352 21.79 -2.95 -8.49
C GLY A 352 21.87 -4.47 -8.45
N LYS A 353 21.90 -5.15 -9.61
CA LYS A 353 22.12 -6.61 -9.68
C LYS A 353 23.48 -7.01 -9.11
N LYS A 354 24.55 -6.31 -9.51
CA LYS A 354 25.91 -6.58 -8.98
C LYS A 354 26.01 -6.33 -7.47
N ARG A 355 25.32 -5.29 -6.99
CA ARG A 355 25.21 -4.96 -5.57
C ARG A 355 24.52 -6.09 -4.81
N GLN A 356 23.38 -6.58 -5.28
CA GLN A 356 22.67 -7.68 -4.62
C GLN A 356 23.53 -8.95 -4.58
N GLN A 357 24.19 -9.31 -5.68
CA GLN A 357 25.10 -10.47 -5.72
C GLN A 357 26.25 -10.37 -4.71
N TYR A 358 26.80 -9.17 -4.52
CA TYR A 358 27.84 -8.90 -3.53
C TYR A 358 27.32 -9.10 -2.11
N ILE A 359 26.14 -8.54 -1.82
CA ILE A 359 25.47 -8.66 -0.51
C ILE A 359 25.17 -10.14 -0.21
N ASP A 360 24.60 -10.87 -1.16
CA ASP A 360 24.28 -12.30 -1.00
C ASP A 360 25.53 -13.14 -0.72
N ALA A 361 26.65 -12.84 -1.38
CA ALA A 361 27.93 -13.52 -1.14
C ALA A 361 28.48 -13.21 0.26
N ALA A 362 28.42 -11.95 0.69
CA ALA A 362 28.88 -11.53 2.02
C ALA A 362 28.01 -12.11 3.15
N MET A 363 26.69 -12.18 2.97
CA MET A 363 25.77 -12.81 3.94
C MET A 363 26.07 -14.30 4.13
N LYS A 364 26.39 -15.03 3.05
CA LYS A 364 26.79 -16.44 3.12
C LYS A 364 28.08 -16.65 3.91
N GLN A 365 29.04 -15.73 3.81
CA GLN A 365 30.33 -15.83 4.51
C GLN A 365 30.23 -15.48 6.00
N THR A 366 29.40 -14.50 6.34
CA THR A 366 29.28 -13.98 7.72
C THR A 366 28.36 -14.82 8.59
N GLY A 367 27.51 -15.68 8.02
CA GLY A 367 26.56 -16.52 8.76
C GLY A 367 25.52 -15.72 9.55
N LYS A 368 25.41 -14.40 9.33
CA LYS A 368 24.44 -13.51 9.96
C LYS A 368 23.32 -13.20 8.97
N PRO A 369 22.18 -13.89 9.02
CA PRO A 369 21.06 -13.57 8.16
C PRO A 369 20.42 -12.24 8.57
N ASP A 370 20.05 -11.45 7.55
CA ASP A 370 19.02 -10.43 7.68
C ASP A 370 17.67 -11.14 7.84
N ASP A 371 17.28 -11.42 9.09
CA ASP A 371 16.19 -12.35 9.38
C ASP A 371 14.83 -11.80 8.90
N LEU A 372 14.48 -10.54 9.23
CA LEU A 372 13.18 -9.99 8.85
C LEU A 372 13.07 -9.72 7.34
N GLY A 373 14.04 -8.99 6.76
CA GLY A 373 13.96 -8.60 5.35
C GLY A 373 13.90 -9.82 4.43
N THR A 374 14.75 -10.82 4.71
CA THR A 374 14.75 -12.08 3.97
C THR A 374 13.44 -12.85 4.18
N ALA A 375 12.91 -12.92 5.41
CA ALA A 375 11.68 -13.64 5.68
C ALA A 375 10.46 -13.01 5.00
N ILE A 376 10.35 -11.68 4.99
CA ILE A 376 9.30 -10.95 4.25
C ILE A 376 9.44 -11.22 2.75
N ASN A 377 10.63 -11.09 2.19
CA ASN A 377 10.86 -11.33 0.77
C ASN A 377 10.50 -12.77 0.36
N MET A 378 10.91 -13.76 1.16
CA MET A 378 10.55 -15.16 0.94
C MET A 378 9.04 -15.39 1.04
N SER A 379 8.36 -14.76 2.00
CA SER A 379 6.91 -14.85 2.15
C SER A 379 6.18 -14.30 0.91
N ILE A 380 6.60 -13.13 0.44
CA ILE A 380 6.09 -12.51 -0.79
C ILE A 380 6.26 -13.45 -1.98
N ILE A 381 7.48 -13.98 -2.19
CA ILE A 381 7.76 -14.87 -3.32
C ILE A 381 6.94 -16.16 -3.25
N GLN A 382 6.82 -16.75 -2.06
CA GLN A 382 6.02 -17.96 -1.85
C GLN A 382 4.55 -17.72 -2.17
N LEU A 383 3.95 -16.64 -1.66
CA LEU A 383 2.56 -16.30 -1.96
C LEU A 383 2.38 -16.00 -3.45
N ALA A 384 3.28 -15.20 -4.02
CA ALA A 384 3.26 -14.83 -5.43
C ALA A 384 3.22 -16.09 -6.33
N ALA A 385 4.02 -17.12 -6.01
CA ALA A 385 4.00 -18.39 -6.73
C ALA A 385 2.63 -19.09 -6.68
N THR A 386 1.94 -19.07 -5.54
CA THR A 386 0.57 -19.65 -5.41
C THR A 386 -0.48 -18.89 -6.23
N LYS A 387 -0.20 -17.63 -6.58
CA LYS A 387 -1.05 -16.76 -7.38
C LYS A 387 -0.64 -16.70 -8.86
N GLY A 388 0.31 -17.54 -9.29
CA GLY A 388 0.76 -17.61 -10.69
C GLY A 388 1.80 -16.56 -11.09
N TYR A 389 2.38 -15.84 -10.13
CA TYR A 389 3.47 -14.91 -10.39
C TYR A 389 4.83 -15.64 -10.40
N SER A 390 5.77 -15.10 -11.17
CA SER A 390 7.18 -15.52 -11.19
C SER A 390 8.08 -14.35 -10.83
N ALA A 391 9.10 -14.57 -10.01
CA ALA A 391 10.13 -13.57 -9.72
C ALA A 391 11.22 -13.58 -10.81
N GLU A 392 11.54 -12.42 -11.37
CA GLU A 392 12.72 -12.23 -12.21
C GLU A 392 14.01 -12.23 -11.38
N LYS A 393 15.06 -12.86 -11.92
CA LYS A 393 16.37 -12.96 -11.29
C LYS A 393 17.30 -11.76 -11.55
#